data_AF-A0A821VL01-F1
#
_entry.id   AF-A0A821VL01-F1
#
_cell.length_a   1.000
_cell.length_b   1.000
_cell.length_c   1.000
_cell.angle_alpha   90.00
_cell.angle_beta   90.00
_cell.angle_gamma   90.00
#
_symmetry.space_group_name_H-M   'P 1'
#
loop_
_entity.id
_entity.type
_entity.pdbx_description
1 polymer ?
#
loop_
_entity_poly.entity_id
_entity_poly.type
_entity_poly.pdbx_seq_one_letter_code
_entity_poly.pdbx_strand_id
1 'polypeptide(L)' 'MLDESTIDLSSSSSSSTYDLSEQFFCPDAKSLIEQLLEHDPSKRLGTLGGAYEIRSHPFCACINWNT' A
#
# COMPACT_ATOMS: atom_id res chain seq x y z
N MET A 1 -31.94 7.57 -41.55
CA MET A 1 -31.93 7.28 -40.10
C MET A 1 -30.50 6.94 -39.73
N LEU A 2 -29.73 7.98 -39.46
CA LEU A 2 -28.40 7.97 -38.84
C LEU A 2 -28.37 9.28 -38.05
N ASP A 3 -28.83 9.23 -36.81
CA ASP A 3 -28.71 10.36 -35.89
C ASP A 3 -27.30 10.37 -35.30
N GLU A 4 -26.57 11.42 -35.65
CA GLU A 4 -25.32 11.77 -35.02
C GLU A 4 -25.66 12.37 -33.64
N SER A 5 -25.43 11.61 -32.57
CA SER A 5 -25.33 12.17 -31.23
C SER A 5 -23.87 12.27 -30.85
N THR A 6 -23.29 13.43 -31.16
CA THR A 6 -22.05 13.93 -30.57
C THR A 6 -22.19 13.88 -29.04
N ILE A 7 -21.48 12.92 -28.43
CA ILE A 7 -21.32 12.85 -26.98
C ILE A 7 -20.41 14.01 -26.54
N ASP A 8 -21.01 15.02 -25.92
CA ASP A 8 -20.31 16.14 -25.28
C ASP A 8 -19.49 15.62 -24.09
N LEU A 9 -18.19 15.45 -24.33
CA LEU A 9 -17.17 15.18 -23.33
C LEU A 9 -16.76 16.48 -22.62
N SER A 10 -17.68 17.10 -21.90
CA SER A 10 -17.34 18.14 -20.94
C SER A 10 -18.36 18.22 -19.82
N SER A 11 -18.08 17.57 -18.69
CA SER A 11 -18.40 18.03 -17.32
C SER A 11 -18.31 16.88 -16.31
N SER A 12 -17.13 16.71 -15.74
CA SER A 12 -16.93 16.60 -14.29
C SER A 12 -15.43 16.47 -14.03
N SER A 13 -14.79 17.63 -13.95
CA SER A 13 -13.48 17.79 -13.31
C SER A 13 -13.57 17.27 -11.88
N SER A 14 -13.08 16.07 -11.66
CA SER A 14 -12.36 15.75 -10.44
C SER A 14 -11.07 15.12 -10.91
N SER A 15 -10.03 15.96 -10.98
CA SER A 15 -8.64 15.50 -11.03
C SER A 15 -8.38 14.67 -9.79
N SER A 16 -8.82 13.42 -9.79
CA SER A 16 -8.10 12.41 -9.06
C SER A 16 -7.03 11.96 -10.05
N THR A 17 -5.82 12.51 -9.90
CA THR A 17 -4.65 11.70 -10.22
C THR A 17 -4.78 10.51 -9.29
N TYR A 18 -5.49 9.47 -9.72
CA TYR A 18 -5.67 8.25 -8.94
C TYR A 18 -4.26 7.75 -8.71
N ASP A 19 -3.79 7.90 -7.48
CA ASP A 19 -2.52 7.32 -7.07
C ASP A 19 -2.73 5.80 -7.13
N LEU A 20 -2.28 5.20 -8.23
CA LEU A 20 -2.35 3.77 -8.44
C LEU A 20 -1.64 3.02 -7.30
N SER A 21 -0.77 3.67 -6.53
CA SER A 21 -0.08 3.09 -5.39
C SER A 21 -1.02 2.58 -4.28
N GLU A 22 -2.25 3.12 -4.18
CA GLU A 22 -3.21 2.67 -3.16
C GLU A 22 -3.91 1.35 -3.49
N GLN A 23 -3.76 0.81 -4.70
CA GLN A 23 -4.45 -0.41 -5.13
C GLN A 23 -3.60 -1.70 -5.16
N PHE A 24 -2.29 -1.63 -4.87
CA PHE A 24 -1.39 -2.79 -5.07
C PHE A 24 -1.10 -3.64 -3.83
N PHE A 25 -1.30 -3.09 -2.62
CA PHE A 25 -0.93 -3.78 -1.38
C PHE A 25 -2.07 -3.75 -0.38
N CYS A 26 -2.26 -4.85 0.37
CA CYS A 26 -3.12 -4.81 1.54
C CYS A 26 -2.51 -3.87 2.61
N PRO A 27 -3.33 -3.30 3.52
CA PRO A 27 -2.85 -2.33 4.51
C PRO A 27 -1.66 -2.83 5.32
N ASP A 28 -1.69 -4.09 5.74
CA ASP A 28 -0.61 -4.69 6.53
C ASP A 28 0.67 -4.86 5.71
N ALA A 29 0.58 -5.18 4.41
CA ALA A 29 1.74 -5.26 3.53
C ALA A 29 2.40 -3.88 3.35
N LYS A 30 1.58 -2.85 3.08
CA LYS A 30 2.06 -1.47 2.94
C LYS A 30 2.75 -1.00 4.22
N SER A 31 2.09 -1.19 5.37
CA SER A 31 2.65 -0.88 6.69
C SER A 31 3.99 -1.57 6.93
N LEU A 32 4.08 -2.88 6.63
CA LEU A 32 5.33 -3.63 6.79
C LEU A 32 6.45 -3.05 5.93
N ILE A 33 6.17 -2.77 4.64
CA ILE A 33 7.14 -2.22 3.70
C ILE A 33 7.63 -0.85 4.15
N GLU A 34 6.71 0.04 4.54
CA GLU A 34 7.05 1.40 4.99
C GLU A 34 7.94 1.36 6.24
N GLN A 35 7.65 0.51 7.21
CA GLN A 35 8.44 0.42 8.44
C GLN A 35 9.80 -0.27 8.24
N LEU A 36 9.90 -1.22 7.30
CA LEU A 36 11.19 -1.83 6.91
C LEU A 36 12.07 -0.86 6.11
N LEU A 37 11.46 0.00 5.31
CA LEU A 37 12.14 0.99 4.48
C LEU A 37 12.23 2.38 5.15
N GLU A 38 11.98 2.45 6.45
CA GLU A 38 12.21 3.67 7.24
C GLU A 38 13.65 4.16 7.05
N HIS A 39 13.76 5.43 6.68
CA HIS A 39 15.02 6.06 6.30
C HIS A 39 15.95 6.19 7.51
N ASP A 40 15.40 6.57 8.67
CA ASP A 40 16.15 6.62 9.93
C ASP A 40 16.36 5.20 10.48
N PRO A 41 17.59 4.65 10.49
CA PRO A 41 17.84 3.29 10.94
C PRO A 41 17.42 3.06 12.39
N SER A 42 17.43 4.10 13.23
CA SER A 42 17.04 4.00 14.64
C SER A 42 15.55 3.77 14.84
N LYS A 43 14.73 4.09 13.84
CA LYS A 43 13.27 3.91 13.83
C LYS A 43 12.82 2.74 12.97
N ARG A 44 13.71 2.16 12.17
CA ARG A 44 13.41 1.04 11.27
C ARG A 44 12.97 -0.19 12.05
N LEU A 45 11.94 -0.84 11.53
CA LEU A 45 11.46 -2.11 12.06
C LEU A 45 12.57 -3.15 12.06
N GLY A 46 12.76 -3.80 13.20
CA GLY A 46 13.82 -4.77 13.43
C GLY A 46 15.09 -4.18 14.05
N THR A 47 15.16 -2.87 14.32
CA THR A 47 16.35 -2.28 14.95
C THR A 47 16.39 -2.48 16.46
N LEU A 48 15.27 -2.35 17.18
CA LEU A 48 15.27 -2.42 18.65
C LEU A 48 15.16 -3.86 19.16
N GLY A 49 14.19 -4.62 18.64
CA GLY A 49 13.91 -6.01 19.00
C GLY A 49 14.40 -7.05 17.97
N GLY A 50 15.12 -6.63 16.93
CA GLY A 50 15.64 -7.56 15.91
C GLY A 50 14.53 -8.22 15.10
N ALA A 51 14.78 -9.45 14.66
CA ALA A 51 13.83 -10.22 13.86
C ALA A 51 12.48 -10.49 14.58
N TYR A 52 12.42 -10.36 15.91
CA TYR A 52 11.17 -10.54 16.66
C TYR A 52 10.11 -9.52 16.23
N GLU A 53 10.48 -8.26 16.03
CA GLU A 53 9.54 -7.20 15.63
C GLU A 53 8.89 -7.48 14.28
N ILE A 54 9.68 -7.99 13.32
CA ILE A 54 9.20 -8.37 11.98
C ILE A 54 8.21 -9.54 12.10
N ARG A 55 8.56 -10.58 12.87
CA ARG A 55 7.69 -11.76 13.07
C ARG A 55 6.37 -11.41 13.75
N SER A 56 6.38 -10.41 14.63
CA SER A 56 5.21 -9.93 15.35
C SER A 56 4.32 -8.97 14.54
N HIS A 57 4.74 -8.53 13.36
CA HIS A 57 3.94 -7.64 12.52
C HIS A 57 2.65 -8.35 12.02
N PRO A 58 1.48 -7.68 11.96
CA PRO A 58 0.21 -8.28 11.53
C PRO A 58 0.27 -9.00 10.18
N PHE A 59 1.04 -8.47 9.22
CA PHE A 59 1.29 -9.11 7.92
C PHE A 59 1.84 -10.54 8.04
N CYS A 60 2.61 -10.83 9.10
CA CYS A 60 3.23 -12.12 9.36
C CYS A 60 2.42 -13.05 10.27
N ALA A 61 1.20 -12.66 10.67
CA ALA A 61 0.41 -13.38 11.67
C ALA A 61 0.05 -14.83 11.27
N CYS A 62 -0.02 -15.11 9.97
CA CYS A 62 -0.33 -16.45 9.46
C CYS A 62 0.90 -17.36 9.30
N ILE A 63 2.11 -16.87 9.60
CA ILE A 63 3.35 -17.63 9.43
C ILE A 63 3.67 -18.39 10.73
N ASN A 64 3.85 -19.72 10.62
CA ASN A 64 4.38 -20.52 11.72
C ASN A 64 5.92 -20.54 11.69
N TRP A 65 6.55 -19.75 12.55
CA TRP A 65 8.01 -19.58 12.61
C TRP A 65 8.78 -20.70 13.32
N ASN A 66 8.09 -21.69 13.91
CA ASN A 66 8.70 -22.78 14.68
C ASN A 66 8.66 -24.14 13.94
N THR A 67 8.54 -24.12 12.61
CA THR A 67 8.66 -25.31 11.76
C THR A 67 10.08 -25.39 11.23
#